data_AF-A0A9W4G4Y6-F1
#
_entry.id   AF-A0A9W4G4Y6-F1
#
_cell.length_a   1.000
_cell.length_b   1.000
_cell.length_c   1.000
_cell.angle_alpha   90.00
_cell.angle_beta   90.00
_cell.angle_gamma   90.00
#
_symmetry.space_group_name_H-M   'P 1'
#
loop_
_entity.id
_entity.type
_entity.pdbx_description
1 polymer ?
#
loop_
_entity_poly.entity_id
_entity_poly.type
_entity_poly.pdbx_seq_one_letter_code
_entity_poly.pdbx_strand_id
1 'polypeptide(L)'
;MDNTTNPQFTITALTAINIAKATTIILLIGFAFILGIHDWRQVIYLCLHISYCLWWLIEQWFYPQRSKVIFNEPVGVIGLILSLIIIGFLYTLPGYLAFINPNPISFITVAIAIPLFYFGSLINAVADVQKLTAKQYGEGLVTDSIWRFSRNINYFGDLLRYLSFAIVSGSPWGYVVPGLVLIIYLQRILKKEQTMSEKYPNYQDYQNNTPRLIPFIW
;
A
#
# COMPACT_ATOMS: atom_id res chain seq x y z
N MET A 1 -37.74 16.88 -23.98
CA MET A 1 -37.57 16.31 -22.63
C MET A 1 -36.11 15.93 -22.52
N ASP A 2 -35.30 16.85 -22.01
CA ASP A 2 -33.87 16.61 -21.77
C ASP A 2 -33.75 15.64 -20.60
N ASN A 3 -33.26 14.43 -20.88
CA ASN A 3 -32.84 13.49 -19.86
C ASN A 3 -31.56 14.03 -19.24
N THR A 4 -31.71 14.90 -18.25
CA THR A 4 -30.64 15.24 -17.31
C THR A 4 -30.34 14.00 -16.48
N THR A 5 -29.45 13.16 -17.01
CA THR A 5 -28.78 12.13 -16.23
C THR A 5 -27.97 12.85 -15.17
N ASN A 6 -28.55 13.00 -13.98
CA ASN A 6 -27.81 13.37 -12.78
C ASN A 6 -26.56 12.46 -12.74
N PRO A 7 -25.34 13.01 -12.65
CA PRO A 7 -24.17 12.17 -12.48
C PRO A 7 -24.38 11.39 -11.19
N GLN A 8 -24.73 10.11 -11.33
CA GLN A 8 -24.92 9.21 -10.22
C GLN A 8 -23.59 9.27 -9.45
N PHE A 9 -23.64 9.67 -8.17
CA PHE A 9 -22.43 9.79 -7.36
C PHE A 9 -21.84 8.38 -7.20
N THR A 10 -20.94 8.02 -8.10
CA THR A 10 -20.38 6.67 -8.13
C THR A 10 -19.14 6.65 -7.26
N ILE A 11 -19.22 5.93 -6.14
CA ILE A 11 -18.08 5.74 -5.24
C ILE A 11 -16.99 5.00 -6.00
N THR A 12 -15.84 5.66 -6.21
CA THR A 12 -14.65 5.06 -6.82
C THR A 12 -13.84 4.25 -5.81
N ALA A 13 -13.02 3.32 -6.30
CA ALA A 13 -12.09 2.57 -5.45
C ALA A 13 -11.15 3.52 -4.67
N LEU A 14 -10.66 4.60 -5.30
CA LEU A 14 -9.82 5.60 -4.65
C LEU A 14 -10.53 6.27 -3.48
N THR A 15 -11.79 6.68 -3.67
CA THR A 15 -12.61 7.27 -2.60
C THR A 15 -12.79 6.29 -1.45
N ALA A 16 -13.09 5.02 -1.76
CA ALA A 16 -13.25 3.97 -0.76
C ALA A 16 -11.96 3.73 0.04
N ILE A 17 -10.80 3.68 -0.64
CA ILE A 17 -9.50 3.52 0.01
C ILE A 17 -9.17 4.73 0.89
N ASN A 18 -9.44 5.96 0.42
CA ASN A 18 -9.20 7.18 1.19
C ASN A 18 -9.99 7.20 2.50
N ILE A 19 -11.29 6.89 2.42
CA ILE A 19 -12.15 6.80 3.61
C ILE A 19 -11.62 5.69 4.54
N ALA A 20 -11.29 4.53 3.99
CA ALA A 20 -10.75 3.44 4.80
C ALA A 20 -9.43 3.81 5.49
N LYS A 21 -8.51 4.52 4.82
CA LYS A 21 -7.25 5.00 5.43
C LYS A 21 -7.50 6.01 6.55
N ALA A 22 -8.47 6.91 6.38
CA ALA A 22 -8.89 7.82 7.44
C ALA A 22 -9.47 7.03 8.64
N THR A 23 -10.30 6.01 8.38
CA THR A 23 -10.81 5.10 9.42
C THR A 23 -9.66 4.37 10.14
N THR A 24 -8.65 3.88 9.42
CA THR A 24 -7.46 3.26 10.02
C THR A 24 -6.80 4.21 11.01
N ILE A 25 -6.59 5.49 10.63
CA ILE A 25 -5.99 6.50 11.51
C ILE A 25 -6.85 6.69 12.76
N ILE A 26 -8.17 6.87 12.60
CA ILE A 26 -9.11 7.07 13.71
C ILE A 26 -9.05 5.88 14.69
N LEU A 27 -9.05 4.65 14.18
CA LEU A 27 -8.99 3.45 15.02
C LEU A 27 -7.65 3.33 15.78
N LEU A 28 -6.52 3.62 15.12
CA LEU A 28 -5.21 3.60 15.77
C LEU A 28 -5.09 4.66 16.87
N ILE A 29 -5.60 5.87 16.60
CA ILE A 29 -5.70 6.92 17.62
C ILE A 29 -6.65 6.48 18.75
N GLY A 30 -7.76 5.81 18.41
CA GLY A 30 -8.68 5.21 19.36
C GLY A 30 -7.98 4.21 20.29
N PHE A 31 -7.08 3.36 19.77
CA PHE A 31 -6.28 2.47 20.61
C PHE A 31 -5.41 3.25 21.61
N ALA A 32 -4.80 4.36 21.18
CA ALA A 32 -4.02 5.23 22.07
C ALA A 32 -4.85 5.81 23.22
N PHE A 33 -6.09 6.24 22.94
CA PHE A 33 -6.98 6.78 23.96
C PHE A 33 -7.60 5.71 24.88
N ILE A 34 -7.97 4.55 24.33
CA ILE A 34 -8.70 3.50 25.06
C ILE A 34 -7.75 2.59 25.84
N LEU A 35 -6.65 2.15 25.21
CA LEU A 35 -5.70 1.20 25.78
C LEU A 35 -4.51 1.89 26.47
N GLY A 36 -4.25 3.17 26.14
CA GLY A 36 -3.13 3.94 26.65
C GLY A 36 -1.81 3.62 25.95
N ILE A 37 -0.84 4.53 26.11
CA ILE A 37 0.54 4.35 25.63
C ILE A 37 1.41 4.02 26.84
N HIS A 38 1.98 2.82 26.84
CA HIS A 38 2.77 2.31 27.96
C HIS A 38 4.24 2.05 27.61
N ASP A 39 4.58 1.97 26.32
CA ASP A 39 5.93 1.69 25.83
C ASP A 39 6.21 2.38 24.48
N TRP A 40 7.48 2.36 24.05
CA TRP A 40 7.91 2.81 22.74
C TRP A 40 7.30 2.00 21.59
N ARG A 41 6.89 0.74 21.82
CA ARG A 41 6.20 -0.08 20.81
C ARG A 41 4.99 0.64 20.21
N GLN A 42 4.11 1.17 21.04
CA GLN A 42 2.89 1.84 20.60
C GLN A 42 3.22 3.14 19.87
N VAL A 43 4.15 3.94 20.41
CA VAL A 43 4.59 5.19 19.79
C VAL A 43 5.14 4.94 18.39
N ILE A 44 6.09 4.00 18.26
CA ILE A 44 6.69 3.65 16.97
C ILE A 44 5.62 3.12 16.03
N TYR A 45 4.73 2.23 16.48
CA TYR A 45 3.67 1.71 15.62
C TYR A 45 2.77 2.83 15.07
N LEU A 46 2.33 3.75 15.93
CA LEU A 46 1.52 4.89 15.53
C LEU A 46 2.28 5.76 14.52
N CYS A 47 3.55 6.10 14.81
CA CYS A 47 4.38 6.89 13.91
C CYS A 47 4.44 6.27 12.52
N LEU A 48 4.75 4.98 12.41
CA LEU A 48 4.89 4.31 11.11
C LEU A 48 3.56 4.18 10.37
N HIS A 49 2.51 3.69 11.04
CA HIS A 49 1.26 3.37 10.35
C HIS A 49 0.43 4.62 10.04
N ILE A 50 0.37 5.59 10.96
CA ILE A 50 -0.33 6.86 10.70
C ILE A 50 0.42 7.67 9.65
N SER A 51 1.76 7.76 9.69
CA SER A 51 2.51 8.52 8.67
C SER A 51 2.30 7.92 7.27
N TYR A 52 2.20 6.60 7.16
CA TYR A 52 1.86 5.94 5.90
C TYR A 52 0.47 6.34 5.39
N CYS A 53 -0.55 6.25 6.24
CA CYS A 53 -1.91 6.64 5.86
C CYS A 53 -2.00 8.13 5.51
N LEU A 54 -1.32 8.99 6.26
CA LEU A 54 -1.23 10.42 5.95
C LEU A 54 -0.52 10.67 4.62
N TRP A 55 0.61 10.00 4.37
CA TRP A 55 1.31 10.11 3.10
C TRP A 55 0.41 9.72 1.93
N TRP A 56 -0.34 8.62 2.02
CA TRP A 56 -1.31 8.23 0.98
C TRP A 56 -2.36 9.31 0.68
N LEU A 57 -2.87 9.99 1.71
CA LEU A 57 -3.87 11.05 1.56
C LEU A 57 -3.25 12.33 0.97
N ILE A 58 -2.06 12.71 1.44
CA ILE A 58 -1.35 13.92 1.02
C ILE A 58 -0.76 13.77 -0.40
N GLU A 59 -0.29 12.59 -0.78
CA GLU A 59 0.32 12.31 -2.07
C GLU A 59 -0.59 12.70 -3.24
N GLN A 60 -1.91 12.59 -3.07
CA GLN A 60 -2.90 12.96 -4.08
C GLN A 60 -2.93 14.47 -4.36
N TRP A 61 -2.58 15.28 -3.36
CA TRP A 61 -2.44 16.72 -3.52
C TRP A 61 -1.11 17.07 -4.21
N PHE A 62 -0.02 16.37 -3.87
CA PHE A 62 1.28 16.56 -4.54
C PHE A 62 1.27 16.07 -6.00
N TYR A 63 0.56 14.99 -6.29
CA TYR A 63 0.50 14.37 -7.62
C TYR A 63 -0.95 14.24 -8.12
N PRO A 64 -1.64 15.36 -8.44
CA PRO A 64 -3.05 15.35 -8.82
C PRO A 64 -3.33 14.65 -10.16
N GLN A 65 -2.31 14.47 -11.00
CA GLN A 65 -2.46 13.66 -12.22
C GLN A 65 -2.50 12.17 -11.90
N ARG A 66 -1.83 11.72 -10.84
CA ARG A 66 -1.84 10.33 -10.40
C ARG A 66 -3.24 9.93 -9.90
N SER A 67 -3.88 10.78 -9.09
CA SER A 67 -5.24 10.53 -8.59
C SER A 67 -6.30 10.40 -9.68
N LYS A 68 -6.06 10.97 -10.87
CA LYS A 68 -6.94 10.81 -12.04
C LYS A 68 -6.79 9.48 -12.77
N VAL A 69 -5.71 8.73 -12.53
CA VAL A 69 -5.41 7.47 -13.24
C VAL A 69 -5.49 6.26 -12.33
N ILE A 70 -5.22 6.40 -11.02
CA ILE A 70 -5.26 5.28 -10.08
C ILE A 70 -6.68 5.06 -9.53
N PHE A 71 -7.10 3.79 -9.45
CA PHE A 71 -8.27 3.35 -8.69
C PHE A 71 -9.58 4.13 -8.94
N ASN A 72 -9.81 4.58 -10.18
CA ASN A 72 -11.03 5.32 -10.55
C ASN A 72 -12.17 4.43 -11.03
N GLU A 73 -12.00 3.11 -10.99
CA GLU A 73 -13.09 2.18 -11.24
C GLU A 73 -14.23 2.38 -10.21
N PRO A 74 -15.49 2.37 -10.67
CA PRO A 74 -16.63 2.45 -9.79
C PRO A 74 -16.78 1.14 -9.01
N VAL A 75 -16.90 1.24 -7.69
CA VAL A 75 -17.04 0.06 -6.79
C VAL A 75 -18.33 0.08 -5.99
N GLY A 76 -19.02 1.23 -5.94
CA GLY A 76 -20.28 1.41 -5.23
C GLY A 76 -20.18 1.16 -3.72
N VAL A 77 -21.32 0.94 -3.08
CA VAL A 77 -21.41 0.77 -1.62
C VAL A 77 -20.74 -0.52 -1.15
N ILE A 78 -20.88 -1.61 -1.92
CA ILE A 78 -20.27 -2.90 -1.57
C ILE A 78 -18.74 -2.79 -1.52
N GLY A 79 -18.12 -2.18 -2.54
CA GLY A 79 -16.67 -1.97 -2.54
C GLY A 79 -16.18 -1.03 -1.45
N LEU A 80 -16.98 -0.02 -1.07
CA LEU A 80 -16.70 0.82 0.09
C LEU A 80 -16.69 0.00 1.38
N ILE A 81 -17.71 -0.82 1.62
CA ILE A 81 -17.81 -1.67 2.82
C ILE A 81 -16.62 -2.64 2.88
N LEU A 82 -16.28 -3.30 1.77
CA LEU A 82 -15.12 -4.20 1.72
C LEU A 82 -13.81 -3.45 2.01
N SER A 83 -13.65 -2.23 1.49
CA SER A 83 -12.48 -1.40 1.77
C SER A 83 -12.40 -1.01 3.25
N LEU A 84 -13.54 -0.67 3.87
CA LEU A 84 -13.60 -0.36 5.30
C LEU A 84 -13.27 -1.58 6.16
N ILE A 85 -13.77 -2.77 5.80
CA ILE A 85 -13.49 -4.01 6.53
C ILE A 85 -12.00 -4.37 6.41
N ILE A 86 -11.44 -4.35 5.20
CA ILE A 86 -10.08 -4.82 4.95
C ILE A 86 -9.05 -3.73 5.33
N ILE A 87 -9.13 -2.56 4.70
CA ILE A 87 -8.14 -1.49 4.87
C ILE A 87 -8.45 -0.68 6.13
N GLY A 88 -9.72 -0.38 6.40
CA GLY A 88 -10.11 0.41 7.56
C GLY A 88 -9.87 -0.34 8.87
N PHE A 89 -10.40 -1.56 8.99
CA PHE A 89 -10.38 -2.34 10.22
C PHE A 89 -9.27 -3.39 10.26
N LEU A 90 -9.24 -4.37 9.34
CA LEU A 90 -8.30 -5.50 9.41
C LEU A 90 -6.83 -5.06 9.39
N TYR A 91 -6.48 -4.00 8.66
CA TYR A 91 -5.11 -3.48 8.66
C TYR A 91 -4.69 -2.88 10.01
N THR A 92 -5.63 -2.55 10.90
CA THR A 92 -5.30 -2.12 12.27
C THR A 92 -4.90 -3.27 13.17
N LEU A 93 -5.07 -4.54 12.75
CA LEU A 93 -4.76 -5.73 13.55
C LEU A 93 -3.33 -5.72 14.13
N PRO A 94 -2.25 -5.47 13.37
CA PRO A 94 -0.91 -5.45 13.96
C PRO A 94 -0.74 -4.28 14.95
N GLY A 95 -1.56 -3.23 14.83
CA GLY A 95 -1.57 -2.09 15.74
C GLY A 95 -2.27 -2.45 17.04
N TYR A 96 -3.44 -3.06 16.96
CA TYR A 96 -4.11 -3.63 18.13
C TYR A 96 -3.17 -4.57 18.89
N LEU A 97 -2.52 -5.49 18.16
CA LEU A 97 -1.53 -6.41 18.72
C LEU A 97 -0.32 -5.70 19.34
N ALA A 98 0.17 -4.61 18.73
CA ALA A 98 1.23 -3.79 19.31
C ALA A 98 0.80 -3.14 20.64
N PHE A 99 -0.46 -2.70 20.74
CA PHE A 99 -1.00 -2.07 21.95
C PHE A 99 -1.20 -3.04 23.11
N ILE A 100 -1.68 -4.25 22.82
CA ILE A 100 -1.91 -5.28 23.86
C ILE A 100 -0.66 -6.12 24.18
N ASN A 101 0.47 -5.89 23.50
CA ASN A 101 1.69 -6.63 23.75
C ASN A 101 2.31 -6.18 25.08
N PRO A 102 2.41 -7.05 26.09
CA PRO A 102 2.97 -6.66 27.39
C PRO A 102 4.50 -6.50 27.35
N ASN A 103 5.15 -6.99 26.29
CA ASN A 103 6.60 -6.98 26.20
C ASN A 103 7.09 -5.65 25.59
N PRO A 104 8.06 -4.97 26.24
CA PRO A 104 8.67 -3.77 25.67
C PRO A 104 9.29 -4.06 24.31
N ILE A 105 9.34 -3.06 23.44
CA ILE A 105 9.98 -3.22 22.13
C ILE A 105 11.50 -3.44 22.29
N SER A 106 12.04 -4.47 21.61
CA SER A 106 13.49 -4.70 21.61
C SER A 106 14.20 -3.78 20.62
N PHE A 107 15.46 -3.42 20.91
CA PHE A 107 16.29 -2.66 19.97
C PHE A 107 16.47 -3.36 18.62
N ILE A 108 16.50 -4.70 18.60
CA ILE A 108 16.58 -5.49 17.36
C ILE A 108 15.32 -5.29 16.53
N THR A 109 14.14 -5.30 17.16
CA THR A 109 12.86 -5.03 16.50
C THR A 109 12.86 -3.65 15.85
N VAL A 110 13.33 -2.62 16.56
CA VAL A 110 13.43 -1.25 16.02
C VAL A 110 14.43 -1.18 14.87
N ALA A 111 15.61 -1.77 15.04
CA ALA A 111 16.69 -1.77 14.04
C ALA A 111 16.30 -2.48 12.73
N ILE A 112 15.34 -3.40 12.76
CA ILE A 112 14.82 -4.08 11.57
C ILE A 112 13.60 -3.33 11.01
N ALA A 113 12.64 -2.96 11.86
CA ALA A 113 11.37 -2.39 11.40
C ALA A 113 11.52 -1.00 10.77
N ILE A 114 12.35 -0.13 11.36
CA ILE A 114 12.52 1.24 10.86
C ILE A 114 13.11 1.25 9.44
N PRO A 115 14.22 0.55 9.14
CA PRO A 115 14.73 0.46 7.77
C PRO A 115 13.73 -0.16 6.79
N LEU A 116 13.01 -1.21 7.18
CA LEU A 116 11.99 -1.82 6.31
C LEU A 116 10.90 -0.83 5.93
N PHE A 117 10.38 -0.08 6.90
CA PHE A 117 9.39 0.96 6.64
C PHE A 117 9.94 2.07 5.74
N TYR A 118 11.13 2.57 6.07
CA TYR A 118 11.72 3.71 5.38
C TYR A 118 12.10 3.37 3.94
N PHE A 119 12.89 2.32 3.73
CA PHE A 119 13.27 1.88 2.38
C PHE A 119 12.06 1.37 1.60
N GLY A 120 11.12 0.66 2.23
CA GLY A 120 9.87 0.27 1.59
C GLY A 120 9.09 1.48 1.07
N SER A 121 9.03 2.55 1.86
CA SER A 121 8.36 3.79 1.48
C SER A 121 9.07 4.54 0.37
N LEU A 122 10.40 4.65 0.42
CA LEU A 122 11.19 5.26 -0.64
C LEU A 122 11.08 4.50 -1.95
N ILE A 123 11.21 3.17 -1.93
CA ILE A 123 11.09 2.32 -3.12
C ILE A 123 9.73 2.51 -3.78
N ASN A 124 8.66 2.48 -2.98
CA ASN A 124 7.30 2.64 -3.48
C ASN A 124 7.09 4.04 -4.10
N ALA A 125 7.50 5.11 -3.41
CA ALA A 125 7.36 6.48 -3.89
C ALA A 125 8.21 6.73 -5.15
N VAL A 126 9.48 6.33 -5.16
CA VAL A 126 10.39 6.51 -6.31
C VAL A 126 9.87 5.76 -7.53
N ALA A 127 9.41 4.52 -7.37
CA ALA A 127 8.87 3.74 -8.47
C ALA A 127 7.64 4.40 -9.10
N ASP A 128 6.70 4.87 -8.27
CA ASP A 128 5.47 5.51 -8.73
C ASP A 128 5.76 6.86 -9.40
N VAL A 129 6.65 7.69 -8.84
CA VAL A 129 7.05 8.97 -9.45
C VAL A 129 7.78 8.73 -10.76
N GLN A 130 8.78 7.84 -10.81
CA GLN A 130 9.50 7.54 -12.05
C GLN A 130 8.53 7.10 -13.15
N LYS A 131 7.60 6.18 -12.83
CA LYS A 131 6.62 5.68 -13.79
C LYS A 131 5.67 6.78 -14.25
N LEU A 132 5.16 7.60 -13.32
CA LEU A 132 4.26 8.70 -13.65
C LEU A 132 4.95 9.70 -14.59
N THR A 133 6.17 10.12 -14.25
CA THR A 133 6.96 11.07 -15.04
C THR A 133 7.24 10.49 -16.42
N ALA A 134 7.73 9.26 -16.54
CA ALA A 134 7.96 8.61 -17.82
C ALA A 134 6.70 8.61 -18.70
N LYS A 135 5.54 8.27 -18.13
CA LYS A 135 4.26 8.31 -18.85
C LYS A 135 3.84 9.70 -19.31
N GLN A 136 4.14 10.74 -18.53
CA GLN A 136 3.86 12.13 -18.93
C GLN A 136 4.71 12.56 -20.14
N TYR A 137 5.92 12.02 -20.28
CA TYR A 137 6.78 12.25 -21.44
C TYR A 137 6.47 11.33 -22.63
N GLY A 138 5.40 10.54 -22.58
CA GLY A 138 4.97 9.68 -23.67
C GLY A 138 5.68 8.32 -23.72
N GLU A 139 6.42 7.95 -22.67
CA GLU A 139 7.13 6.67 -22.65
C GLU A 139 6.18 5.46 -22.70
N GLY A 140 6.62 4.47 -23.45
CA GLY A 140 5.98 3.16 -23.57
C GLY A 140 6.17 2.32 -22.31
N LEU A 141 6.62 1.08 -22.46
CA LEU A 141 6.91 0.22 -21.31
C LEU A 141 8.11 0.76 -20.53
N VAL A 142 7.96 1.01 -19.22
CA VAL A 142 9.05 1.46 -18.34
C VAL A 142 9.78 0.24 -17.78
N THR A 143 11.06 0.08 -18.12
CA THR A 143 11.89 -1.08 -17.76
C THR A 143 13.23 -0.72 -17.12
N ASP A 144 13.51 0.57 -16.94
CA ASP A 144 14.82 1.09 -16.56
C ASP A 144 14.89 1.48 -15.07
N SER A 145 16.07 1.94 -14.63
CA SER A 145 16.32 2.44 -13.27
C SER A 145 15.82 1.51 -12.17
N ILE A 146 14.84 1.88 -11.34
CA ILE A 146 14.36 1.01 -10.26
C ILE A 146 13.51 -0.16 -10.77
N TRP A 147 12.86 0.02 -11.93
CA TRP A 147 12.00 -0.99 -12.54
C TRP A 147 12.79 -2.18 -13.11
N ARG A 148 14.07 -2.01 -13.44
CA ARG A 148 14.94 -3.12 -13.89
C ARG A 148 15.17 -4.20 -12.82
N PHE A 149 14.94 -3.88 -11.55
CA PHE A 149 15.13 -4.82 -10.43
C PHE A 149 13.88 -5.65 -10.17
N SER A 150 12.70 -5.14 -10.49
CA SER A 150 11.44 -5.87 -10.35
C SER A 150 10.32 -5.21 -11.16
N ARG A 151 9.54 -6.03 -11.89
CA ARG A 151 8.37 -5.62 -12.67
C ARG A 151 7.24 -5.05 -11.81
N ASN A 152 7.28 -5.29 -10.50
CA ASN A 152 6.33 -4.83 -9.50
C ASN A 152 7.07 -4.29 -8.26
N ILE A 153 8.15 -3.55 -8.46
CA ILE A 153 9.00 -3.03 -7.38
C ILE A 153 8.24 -2.15 -6.37
N ASN A 154 7.21 -1.44 -6.80
CA ASN A 154 6.35 -0.67 -5.90
C ASN A 154 5.53 -1.57 -4.95
N TYR A 155 5.10 -2.76 -5.39
CA TYR A 155 4.43 -3.74 -4.52
C TYR A 155 5.40 -4.34 -3.51
N PHE A 156 6.66 -4.57 -3.92
CA PHE A 156 7.71 -5.00 -3.00
C PHE A 156 7.95 -3.96 -1.91
N GLY A 157 8.10 -2.68 -2.26
CA GLY A 157 8.25 -1.60 -1.27
C GLY A 157 7.08 -1.52 -0.28
N ASP A 158 5.86 -1.71 -0.76
CA ASP A 158 4.68 -1.73 0.11
C ASP A 158 4.62 -2.97 1.01
N LEU A 159 5.06 -4.15 0.54
CA LEU A 159 5.20 -5.34 1.38
C LEU A 159 6.22 -5.14 2.51
N LEU A 160 7.37 -4.51 2.23
CA LEU A 160 8.35 -4.16 3.27
C LEU A 160 7.73 -3.26 4.35
N ARG A 161 6.85 -2.33 3.95
CA ARG A 161 6.11 -1.48 4.87
C ARG A 161 5.18 -2.30 5.77
N TYR A 162 4.36 -3.20 5.21
CA TYR A 162 3.48 -4.04 6.05
C TYR A 162 4.26 -5.02 6.95
N LEU A 163 5.40 -5.52 6.48
CA LEU A 163 6.30 -6.33 7.30
C LEU A 163 6.83 -5.54 8.50
N SER A 164 7.15 -4.26 8.33
CA SER A 164 7.56 -3.40 9.45
C SER A 164 6.48 -3.32 10.53
N PHE A 165 5.21 -3.19 10.16
CA PHE A 165 4.08 -3.17 11.11
C PHE A 165 3.93 -4.51 11.83
N ALA A 166 4.03 -5.62 11.10
CA ALA A 166 3.95 -6.95 11.68
C ALA A 166 5.08 -7.20 12.69
N ILE A 167 6.31 -6.77 12.38
CA ILE A 167 7.47 -6.90 13.28
C ILE A 167 7.27 -6.05 14.55
N VAL A 168 6.82 -4.79 14.42
CA VAL A 168 6.55 -3.91 15.58
C VAL A 168 5.40 -4.44 16.44
N SER A 169 4.44 -5.16 15.87
CA SER A 169 3.35 -5.79 16.66
C SER A 169 3.87 -6.79 17.69
N GLY A 170 5.03 -7.42 17.43
CA GLY A 170 5.61 -8.43 18.30
C GLY A 170 4.73 -9.68 18.44
N SER A 171 3.84 -9.95 17.48
CA SER A 171 2.92 -11.08 17.48
C SER A 171 2.94 -11.79 16.12
N PRO A 172 2.96 -13.14 16.07
CA PRO A 172 2.83 -13.88 14.81
C PRO A 172 1.54 -13.54 14.03
N TRP A 173 0.47 -13.18 14.74
CA TRP A 173 -0.80 -12.76 14.12
C TRP A 173 -0.68 -11.44 13.37
N GLY A 174 0.34 -10.62 13.66
CA GLY A 174 0.62 -9.40 12.89
C GLY A 174 0.95 -9.68 11.42
N TYR A 175 1.45 -10.87 11.09
CA TYR A 175 1.81 -11.27 9.73
C TYR A 175 0.62 -11.63 8.84
N VAL A 176 -0.59 -11.72 9.41
CA VAL A 176 -1.83 -11.91 8.62
C VAL A 176 -2.01 -10.80 7.59
N VAL A 177 -1.72 -9.55 7.96
CA VAL A 177 -1.86 -8.39 7.06
C VAL A 177 -0.90 -8.47 5.86
N PRO A 178 0.44 -8.55 6.02
CA PRO A 178 1.33 -8.69 4.86
C PRO A 178 1.08 -9.97 4.06
N GLY A 179 0.66 -11.07 4.69
CA GLY A 179 0.26 -12.29 3.99
C GLY A 179 -0.95 -12.08 3.08
N LEU A 180 -2.00 -11.43 3.58
CA LEU A 180 -3.18 -11.08 2.79
C LEU A 180 -2.84 -10.11 1.65
N VAL A 181 -2.04 -9.08 1.93
CA VAL A 181 -1.57 -8.11 0.93
C VAL A 181 -0.81 -8.83 -0.20
N LEU A 182 0.07 -9.77 0.15
CA LEU A 182 0.82 -10.56 -0.82
C LEU A 182 -0.14 -11.34 -1.73
N ILE A 183 -1.13 -12.04 -1.18
CA ILE A 183 -2.12 -12.80 -1.97
C ILE A 183 -2.86 -11.88 -2.96
N ILE A 184 -3.32 -10.72 -2.49
CA ILE A 184 -3.98 -9.70 -3.34
C ILE A 184 -3.03 -9.24 -4.45
N TYR A 185 -1.75 -9.01 -4.12
CA TYR A 185 -0.75 -8.58 -5.10
C TYR A 185 -0.43 -9.66 -6.12
N LEU A 186 -0.35 -10.94 -5.73
CA LEU A 186 -0.17 -12.03 -6.68
C LEU A 186 -1.30 -12.07 -7.72
N GLN A 187 -2.56 -11.95 -7.28
CA GLN A 187 -3.70 -11.91 -8.19
C GLN A 187 -3.64 -10.69 -9.12
N ARG A 188 -3.31 -9.51 -8.58
CA ARG A 188 -3.14 -8.28 -9.39
C ARG A 188 -2.00 -8.39 -10.39
N ILE A 189 -0.89 -9.00 -10.00
CA ILE A 189 0.26 -9.23 -10.88
C ILE A 189 -0.15 -10.13 -12.05
N LEU A 190 -0.82 -11.25 -11.80
CA LEU A 190 -1.24 -12.16 -12.87
C LEU A 190 -2.14 -11.48 -13.91
N LYS A 191 -3.14 -10.73 -13.45
CA LYS A 191 -4.01 -9.95 -14.34
C LYS A 191 -3.24 -8.86 -15.10
N LYS A 192 -2.34 -8.16 -14.41
CA LYS A 192 -1.48 -7.13 -15.00
C LYS A 192 -0.57 -7.73 -16.08
N GLU A 193 0.06 -8.87 -15.83
CA GLU A 193 0.96 -9.51 -16.79
C GLU A 193 0.23 -9.87 -18.10
N GLN A 194 -0.99 -10.39 -18.02
CA GLN A 194 -1.83 -10.67 -19.21
C GLN A 194 -2.06 -9.41 -20.05
N THR A 195 -2.57 -8.34 -19.43
CA THR A 195 -2.83 -7.07 -20.13
C THR A 195 -1.55 -6.43 -20.68
N MET A 196 -0.42 -6.59 -19.98
CA MET A 196 0.86 -6.02 -20.40
C MET A 196 1.44 -6.77 -21.61
N SER A 197 1.33 -8.10 -21.67
CA SER A 197 1.75 -8.90 -22.82
C SER A 197 0.94 -8.57 -24.09
N GLU A 198 -0.35 -8.28 -23.94
CA GLU A 198 -1.21 -7.85 -25.06
C GLU A 198 -0.88 -6.42 -25.53
N LYS A 199 -0.53 -5.54 -24.60
CA LYS A 199 -0.30 -4.11 -24.88
C LYS A 199 1.09 -3.79 -25.41
N TYR A 200 2.11 -4.52 -24.96
CA TYR A 200 3.51 -4.21 -25.21
C TYR A 200 4.23 -5.39 -25.88
N PRO A 201 4.57 -5.30 -27.18
CA PRO A 201 5.26 -6.37 -27.90
C PRO A 201 6.60 -6.78 -27.27
N ASN A 202 7.30 -5.83 -26.66
CA ASN A 202 8.59 -6.04 -25.97
C ASN A 202 8.44 -6.47 -24.50
N TYR A 203 7.23 -6.77 -24.02
CA TYR A 203 7.03 -7.18 -22.63
C TYR A 203 7.67 -8.53 -22.31
N GLN A 204 7.71 -9.45 -23.27
CA GLN A 204 8.34 -10.76 -23.08
C GLN A 204 9.83 -10.63 -22.76
N ASP A 205 10.54 -9.72 -23.43
CA ASP A 205 11.96 -9.45 -23.15
C ASP A 205 12.14 -8.90 -21.74
N TYR A 206 11.26 -8.01 -21.30
CA TYR A 206 11.25 -7.52 -19.92
C TYR A 206 10.96 -8.64 -18.91
N GLN A 207 10.09 -9.59 -19.27
CA GLN A 207 9.80 -10.73 -18.41
C GLN A 207 11.00 -11.66 -18.21
N ASN A 208 11.80 -11.84 -19.26
CA ASN A 208 12.96 -12.72 -19.25
C ASN A 208 14.14 -12.13 -18.45
N ASN A 209 14.25 -10.79 -18.41
CA ASN A 209 15.42 -10.10 -17.84
C ASN A 209 15.17 -9.49 -16.45
N THR A 210 13.92 -9.44 -15.98
CA THR A 210 13.58 -8.73 -14.74
C THR A 210 12.68 -9.57 -13.84
N PRO A 211 13.02 -9.76 -12.55
CA PRO A 211 12.18 -10.45 -11.58
C PRO A 211 10.76 -9.85 -11.49
N ARG A 212 9.78 -10.67 -11.17
CA ARG A 212 8.37 -10.32 -11.02
C ARG A 212 8.11 -9.43 -9.80
N LEU A 213 8.64 -9.74 -8.61
CA LEU A 213 8.30 -9.04 -7.36
C LEU A 213 9.52 -8.76 -6.47
N ILE A 214 10.21 -9.80 -6.01
CA ILE A 214 11.34 -9.72 -5.08
C ILE A 214 12.64 -9.59 -5.90
N PRO A 215 13.36 -8.45 -5.78
CA PRO A 215 14.61 -8.26 -6.51
C PRO A 215 15.59 -9.42 -6.31
N PHE A 216 16.21 -9.85 -7.40
CA PHE A 216 17.21 -10.94 -7.46
C PHE A 216 16.71 -12.34 -7.07
N ILE A 217 15.42 -12.51 -6.76
CA ILE A 217 14.87 -13.79 -6.32
C ILE A 217 13.74 -14.23 -7.23
N TRP A 218 12.66 -13.45 -7.32
CA TRP A 218 11.47 -13.84 -8.05
C TRP A 218 10.66 -12.70 -8.59
#